data_AF-A0A1M5FUY2-F1
#
_entry.id   AF-A0A1M5FUY2-F1
#
_cell.length_a   1.000
_cell.length_b   1.000
_cell.length_c   1.000
_cell.angle_alpha   90.00
_cell.angle_beta   90.00
_cell.angle_gamma   90.00
#
_symmetry.space_group_name_H-M   'P 1'
#
loop_
_entity.id
_entity.type
_entity.pdbx_description
1 polymer ?
#
loop_
_entity_poly.entity_id
_entity_poly.type
_entity_poly.pdbx_seq_one_letter_code
_entity_poly.pdbx_strand_id
1 'polypeptide(L)'
;MNKVILFIAILVFFSSCKDDKKPARLIEKDVMINIMYDLSILQAIKYQSPASIDSFKINARDYVYKKYKVDSLQFAKSNVYYSTDSEEYKKMFTQVTKRISTQKATSDSLIKVESKKSLNIKKTKNKRLLLTEEDTILKRKKKFINKEAVSKTSLRKEPLQ
;
A
#
# COMPACT_ATOMS: atom_id res chain seq x y z
N MET A 1 -47.58 22.32 -28.84
CA MET A 1 -46.38 21.68 -28.27
C MET A 1 -46.10 22.13 -26.83
N ASN A 2 -46.26 23.42 -26.50
CA ASN A 2 -45.97 23.98 -25.16
C ASN A 2 -46.77 23.36 -23.99
N LYS A 3 -48.01 22.91 -24.24
CA LYS A 3 -48.88 22.29 -23.22
C LYS A 3 -48.44 20.89 -22.81
N VAL A 4 -47.81 20.14 -23.72
CA VAL A 4 -47.31 18.77 -23.46
C VAL A 4 -46.03 18.81 -22.61
N ILE A 5 -45.18 19.81 -22.85
CA ILE A 5 -43.97 20.06 -22.07
C ILE A 5 -44.32 20.42 -20.62
N LEU A 6 -45.35 21.24 -20.42
CA LEU A 6 -45.85 21.58 -19.07
C LEU A 6 -46.39 20.33 -18.34
N PHE A 7 -47.09 19.45 -19.05
CA PHE A 7 -47.65 18.21 -18.49
C PHE A 7 -46.55 17.22 -18.08
N ILE A 8 -45.51 17.08 -18.91
CA ILE A 8 -44.33 16.25 -18.60
C ILE A 8 -43.55 16.83 -17.42
N ALA A 9 -43.38 18.16 -17.35
CA ALA A 9 -42.71 18.82 -16.24
C ALA A 9 -43.44 18.59 -14.89
N ILE A 10 -44.77 18.63 -14.89
CA ILE A 10 -45.60 18.34 -13.72
C ILE A 10 -45.51 16.87 -13.30
N LEU A 11 -45.46 15.93 -14.26
CA LEU A 11 -45.35 14.50 -13.96
C LEU A 11 -44.01 14.14 -13.31
N VAL A 12 -42.93 14.80 -13.73
CA VAL A 12 -41.60 14.65 -13.13
C VAL A 12 -41.56 15.23 -11.71
N PHE A 13 -42.30 16.32 -11.44
CA PHE A 13 -42.33 16.97 -10.13
C PHE A 13 -43.02 16.12 -9.05
N PHE A 14 -44.07 15.37 -9.40
CA PHE A 14 -44.83 14.54 -8.45
C PHE A 14 -44.19 13.17 -8.14
N SER A 15 -43.12 12.77 -8.86
CA SER A 15 -42.42 11.51 -8.61
C SER A 15 -41.44 11.56 -7.43
N SER A 16 -41.33 12.70 -6.73
CA SER A 16 -40.35 12.92 -5.66
C SER A 16 -40.93 12.71 -4.25
N CYS A 17 -41.81 11.74 -4.06
CA CYS A 17 -42.19 11.27 -2.73
C CYS A 17 -41.41 9.99 -2.42
N LYS A 18 -40.21 10.14 -1.86
CA LYS A 18 -39.44 9.00 -1.33
C LYS A 18 -39.92 8.75 0.08
N ASP A 19 -40.76 7.75 0.25
CA ASP A 19 -41.06 7.18 1.56
C ASP A 19 -39.75 6.69 2.19
N ASP A 20 -39.34 7.29 3.30
CA ASP A 20 -38.15 6.94 4.11
C ASP A 20 -38.33 5.62 4.88
N LYS A 21 -38.88 4.61 4.22
CA LYS A 21 -39.14 3.30 4.83
C LYS A 21 -37.84 2.52 4.91
N LYS A 22 -37.43 2.21 6.15
CA LYS A 22 -36.30 1.32 6.45
C LYS A 22 -36.41 0.03 5.60
N PRO A 23 -35.37 -0.35 4.85
CA PRO A 23 -35.44 -1.54 4.02
C PRO A 23 -35.50 -2.80 4.89
N ALA A 24 -36.32 -3.79 4.47
CA ALA A 24 -36.55 -5.02 5.23
C ALA A 24 -35.27 -5.83 5.52
N ARG A 25 -34.26 -5.74 4.65
CA ARG A 25 -32.95 -6.38 4.81
C ARG A 25 -31.83 -5.35 4.96
N LEU A 26 -32.00 -4.37 5.84
CA LEU A 26 -30.96 -3.36 6.09
C LEU A 26 -29.64 -4.01 6.54
N ILE A 27 -28.53 -3.65 5.90
CA ILE A 27 -27.19 -3.99 6.39
C ILE A 27 -26.95 -3.20 7.67
N GLU A 28 -26.58 -3.88 8.75
CA GLU A 28 -26.27 -3.23 10.03
C GLU A 28 -25.19 -2.15 9.88
N LYS A 29 -25.28 -1.08 10.66
CA LYS A 29 -24.42 0.10 10.53
C LYS A 29 -22.93 -0.26 10.64
N ASP A 30 -22.56 -1.09 11.62
CA ASP A 30 -21.18 -1.51 11.83
C ASP A 30 -20.66 -2.38 10.68
N VAL A 31 -21.52 -3.23 10.12
CA VAL A 31 -21.21 -4.02 8.92
C VAL A 31 -21.02 -3.09 7.71
N MET A 32 -21.86 -2.07 7.55
CA MET A 32 -21.72 -1.07 6.48
C MET A 32 -20.42 -0.28 6.61
N ILE A 33 -20.02 0.11 7.83
CA ILE A 33 -18.73 0.78 8.08
C ILE A 33 -17.56 -0.13 7.68
N ASN A 34 -17.64 -1.42 7.99
CA ASN A 34 -16.63 -2.40 7.56
C ASN A 34 -16.58 -2.57 6.04
N ILE A 35 -17.75 -2.59 5.37
CA ILE A 35 -17.86 -2.61 3.91
C ILE A 35 -17.18 -1.37 3.30
N MET A 36 -17.51 -0.17 3.81
CA MET A 36 -16.93 1.09 3.34
C MET A 36 -15.41 1.12 3.51
N TYR A 37 -14.92 0.60 4.63
CA TYR A 37 -13.49 0.46 4.89
C TYR A 37 -12.81 -0.44 3.85
N ASP A 38 -13.32 -1.66 3.63
CA ASP A 38 -12.72 -2.59 2.66
C ASP A 38 -12.76 -2.06 1.22
N LEU A 39 -13.89 -1.45 0.81
CA LEU A 39 -14.00 -0.80 -0.50
C LEU A 39 -12.96 0.31 -0.66
N SER A 40 -12.73 1.10 0.39
CA SER A 40 -11.73 2.18 0.38
C SER A 40 -10.31 1.63 0.23
N ILE A 41 -9.98 0.54 0.93
CA ILE A 41 -8.68 -0.13 0.81
C ILE A 41 -8.49 -0.71 -0.60
N LEU A 42 -9.49 -1.43 -1.12
CA LEU A 42 -9.44 -2.02 -2.47
C LEU A 42 -9.29 -0.93 -3.54
N GLN A 43 -9.97 0.20 -3.37
CA GLN A 43 -9.84 1.34 -4.27
C GLN A 43 -8.45 1.97 -4.20
N ALA A 44 -7.87 2.10 -3.01
CA ALA A 44 -6.51 2.60 -2.83
C ALA A 44 -5.47 1.66 -3.48
N ILE A 45 -5.63 0.34 -3.33
CA ILE A 45 -4.77 -0.65 -3.99
C ILE A 45 -4.89 -0.52 -5.51
N LYS A 46 -6.12 -0.42 -6.04
CA LYS A 46 -6.36 -0.23 -7.47
C LYS A 46 -5.67 1.02 -8.01
N TYR A 47 -5.69 2.12 -7.25
CA TYR A 47 -5.06 3.37 -7.66
C TYR A 47 -3.52 3.30 -7.57
N GLN A 48 -2.98 2.70 -6.51
CA GLN A 48 -1.53 2.62 -6.29
C GLN A 48 -0.84 1.56 -7.15
N SER A 49 -1.53 0.46 -7.47
CA SER A 49 -1.00 -0.64 -8.27
C SER A 49 -2.11 -1.31 -9.10
N PRO A 50 -2.51 -0.70 -10.23
CA PRO A 50 -3.56 -1.25 -11.10
C PRO A 50 -3.25 -2.69 -11.55
N ALA A 51 -2.00 -2.97 -11.91
CA ALA A 51 -1.54 -4.28 -12.37
C ALA A 51 -1.75 -5.41 -11.33
N SER A 52 -1.75 -5.07 -10.04
CA SER A 52 -2.01 -6.05 -8.98
C SER A 52 -3.47 -6.52 -9.02
N ILE A 53 -4.43 -5.61 -9.19
CA ILE A 53 -5.86 -5.97 -9.22
C ILE A 53 -6.19 -6.83 -10.44
N ASP A 54 -5.61 -6.50 -11.59
CA ASP A 54 -5.84 -7.23 -12.85
C ASP A 54 -5.20 -8.63 -12.82
N SER A 55 -3.98 -8.75 -12.29
CA SER A 55 -3.29 -10.05 -12.15
C SER A 55 -3.99 -10.99 -11.17
N PHE A 56 -4.49 -10.47 -10.05
CA PHE A 56 -5.26 -11.25 -9.08
C PHE A 56 -6.75 -11.40 -9.45
N LYS A 57 -7.20 -10.80 -10.57
CA LYS A 57 -8.61 -10.78 -11.01
C LYS A 57 -9.58 -10.38 -9.91
N ILE A 58 -9.19 -9.40 -9.09
CA ILE A 58 -9.98 -8.98 -7.92
C ILE A 58 -11.06 -7.99 -8.35
N ASN A 59 -12.32 -8.39 -8.23
CA ASN A 59 -13.43 -7.45 -8.31
C ASN A 59 -13.83 -7.00 -6.89
N ALA A 60 -13.71 -5.70 -6.63
CA ALA A 60 -13.96 -5.14 -5.30
C ALA A 60 -15.40 -5.35 -4.82
N ARG A 61 -16.39 -5.26 -5.71
CA ARG A 61 -17.80 -5.46 -5.37
C ARG A 61 -18.05 -6.93 -5.02
N ASP A 62 -17.58 -7.84 -5.86
CA ASP A 62 -17.78 -9.28 -5.64
C ASP A 62 -17.07 -9.76 -4.37
N TYR A 63 -15.89 -9.21 -4.07
CA TYR A 63 -15.18 -9.49 -2.83
C TYR A 63 -16.01 -9.12 -1.60
N VAL A 64 -16.55 -7.89 -1.58
CA VAL A 64 -17.36 -7.39 -0.47
C VAL A 64 -18.65 -8.18 -0.32
N TYR A 65 -19.35 -8.46 -1.43
CA TYR A 65 -20.59 -9.23 -1.40
C TYR A 65 -20.38 -10.63 -0.82
N LYS A 66 -19.29 -11.30 -1.21
CA LYS A 66 -18.92 -12.62 -0.67
C LYS A 66 -18.51 -12.54 0.81
N LYS A 67 -17.65 -11.57 1.18
CA LYS A 67 -17.12 -11.44 2.54
C LYS A 67 -18.21 -11.16 3.57
N TYR A 68 -19.13 -10.25 3.25
CA TYR A 68 -20.17 -9.80 4.19
C TYR A 68 -21.51 -10.52 4.01
N LYS A 69 -21.61 -11.45 3.04
CA LYS A 69 -22.85 -12.16 2.70
C LYS A 69 -24.00 -11.20 2.37
N VAL A 70 -23.67 -10.12 1.66
CA VAL A 70 -24.61 -9.09 1.24
C VAL A 70 -24.83 -9.17 -0.27
N ASP A 71 -26.05 -8.89 -0.70
CA ASP A 71 -26.37 -8.79 -2.13
C ASP A 71 -26.31 -7.35 -2.65
N SER A 72 -26.23 -7.18 -3.97
CA SER A 72 -26.08 -5.88 -4.61
C SER A 72 -27.27 -4.95 -4.36
N LEU A 73 -28.49 -5.50 -4.34
CA LEU A 73 -29.71 -4.75 -4.11
C LEU A 73 -29.83 -4.32 -2.64
N GLN A 74 -29.46 -5.20 -1.73
CA GLN A 74 -29.41 -4.97 -0.29
C GLN A 74 -28.41 -3.87 0.03
N PHE A 75 -27.21 -3.94 -0.56
CA PHE A 75 -26.21 -2.89 -0.45
C PHE A 75 -26.73 -1.55 -0.98
N ALA A 76 -27.30 -1.52 -2.18
CA ALA A 76 -27.82 -0.30 -2.77
C ALA A 76 -28.92 0.34 -1.91
N LYS A 77 -29.89 -0.45 -1.44
CA LYS A 77 -30.97 0.04 -0.57
C LYS A 77 -30.46 0.52 0.78
N SER A 78 -29.50 -0.20 1.37
CA SER A 78 -28.91 0.19 2.65
C SER A 78 -28.07 1.46 2.51
N ASN A 79 -27.32 1.59 1.43
CA ASN A 79 -26.55 2.80 1.12
C ASN A 79 -27.47 4.01 0.96
N VAL A 80 -28.59 3.86 0.23
CA VAL A 80 -29.61 4.92 0.12
C VAL A 80 -30.16 5.29 1.50
N TYR A 81 -30.56 4.30 2.30
CA TYR A 81 -31.09 4.51 3.65
C TYR A 81 -30.13 5.30 4.55
N TYR A 82 -28.84 4.93 4.59
CA TYR A 82 -27.86 5.65 5.39
C TYR A 82 -27.54 7.03 4.83
N SER A 83 -27.64 7.23 3.52
CA SER A 83 -27.40 8.54 2.90
C SER A 83 -28.52 9.57 3.11
N THR A 84 -29.70 9.13 3.58
CA THR A 84 -30.82 10.04 3.90
C THR A 84 -30.46 10.98 5.05
N ASP A 85 -29.77 10.47 6.09
CA ASP A 85 -29.21 11.30 7.16
C ASP A 85 -27.75 11.64 6.85
N SER A 86 -27.53 12.85 6.33
CA SER A 86 -26.19 13.31 5.95
C SER A 86 -25.22 13.41 7.14
N GLU A 87 -25.70 13.70 8.35
CA GLU A 87 -24.83 13.82 9.53
C GLU A 87 -24.37 12.44 9.99
N GLU A 88 -25.29 11.48 10.06
CA GLU A 88 -24.98 10.10 10.41
C GLU A 88 -24.06 9.44 9.37
N TYR A 89 -24.33 9.67 8.08
CA TYR A 89 -23.49 9.17 7.01
C TYR A 89 -22.05 9.74 7.07
N LYS A 90 -21.93 11.03 7.40
CA LYS A 90 -20.62 11.67 7.64
C LYS A 90 -19.89 11.07 8.84
N LYS A 91 -20.60 10.71 9.92
CA LYS A 91 -20.01 10.02 11.07
C LYS A 91 -19.45 8.66 10.65
N MET A 92 -20.18 7.89 9.85
CA MET A 92 -19.69 6.61 9.31
C MET A 92 -18.39 6.78 8.51
N PHE A 93 -18.35 7.73 7.58
CA PHE A 93 -17.13 8.03 6.81
C PHE A 93 -15.96 8.47 7.70
N THR A 94 -16.23 9.29 8.71
CA THR A 94 -15.19 9.76 9.64
C THR A 94 -14.59 8.60 10.44
N GLN A 95 -15.41 7.63 10.85
CA GLN A 95 -14.92 6.41 11.51
C GLN A 95 -14.03 5.59 10.58
N VAL A 96 -14.43 5.41 9.31
CA VAL A 96 -13.61 4.73 8.29
C VAL A 96 -12.26 5.44 8.12
N THR A 97 -12.28 6.75 7.90
CA THR A 97 -11.06 7.56 7.71
C THR A 97 -10.14 7.50 8.93
N LYS A 98 -10.70 7.56 10.15
CA LYS A 98 -9.93 7.41 11.38
C LYS A 98 -9.27 6.03 11.48
N ARG A 99 -9.99 4.97 11.14
CA ARG A 99 -9.45 3.60 11.12
C ARG A 99 -8.34 3.43 10.08
N ILE A 100 -8.47 4.08 8.91
CA ILE A 100 -7.43 4.07 7.88
C ILE A 100 -6.19 4.83 8.36
N SER A 101 -6.36 6.03 8.94
CA SER A 101 -5.22 6.84 9.39
C SER A 101 -4.44 6.17 10.52
N THR A 102 -5.12 5.50 11.46
CA THR A 102 -4.47 4.74 12.53
C THR A 102 -3.66 3.57 11.99
N GLN A 103 -4.21 2.84 11.00
CA GLN A 103 -3.51 1.72 10.37
C GLN A 103 -2.36 2.19 9.47
N LYS A 104 -2.49 3.34 8.83
CA LYS A 104 -1.40 3.97 8.09
C LYS A 104 -0.25 4.35 9.01
N ALA A 105 -0.53 5.03 10.13
CA ALA A 105 0.51 5.47 11.06
C ALA A 105 1.32 4.30 11.66
N THR A 106 0.63 3.20 11.98
CA THR A 106 1.29 1.97 12.44
C THR A 106 2.15 1.35 11.34
N SER A 107 1.62 1.22 10.12
CA SER A 107 2.36 0.68 8.96
C SER A 107 3.58 1.53 8.61
N ASP A 108 3.46 2.85 8.55
CA ASP A 108 4.54 3.78 8.25
C ASP A 108 5.66 3.70 9.31
N SER A 109 5.29 3.51 10.58
CA SER A 109 6.23 3.31 11.68
C SER A 109 7.04 2.02 11.51
N LEU A 110 6.39 0.92 11.13
CA LEU A 110 7.04 -0.36 10.87
C LEU A 110 8.02 -0.26 9.69
N ILE A 111 7.60 0.36 8.58
CA ILE A 111 8.44 0.59 7.40
C ILE A 111 9.67 1.43 7.77
N LYS A 112 9.52 2.44 8.63
CA LYS A 112 10.64 3.25 9.12
C LYS A 112 11.64 2.45 9.96
N VAL A 113 11.17 1.49 10.76
CA VAL A 113 12.04 0.60 11.54
C VAL A 113 12.79 -0.37 10.61
N GLU A 114 12.10 -0.96 9.65
CA GLU A 114 12.70 -1.89 8.68
C GLU A 114 13.73 -1.22 7.75
N SER A 115 13.42 -0.02 7.27
CA SER A 115 14.35 0.77 6.46
C SER A 115 15.60 1.14 7.25
N LYS A 116 15.49 1.54 8.53
CA LYS A 116 16.66 1.77 9.39
C LYS A 116 17.48 0.50 9.62
N LYS A 117 16.83 -0.65 9.84
CA LYS A 117 17.51 -1.94 10.04
C LYS A 117 18.27 -2.36 8.78
N SER A 118 17.65 -2.27 7.60
CA SER A 118 18.29 -2.63 6.33
C SER A 118 19.45 -1.69 5.96
N LEU A 119 19.35 -0.40 6.27
CA LEU A 119 20.45 0.56 6.12
C LEU A 119 21.63 0.25 7.05
N ASN A 120 21.36 -0.10 8.31
CA ASN A 120 22.41 -0.51 9.25
C ASN A 120 23.09 -1.83 8.83
N ILE A 121 22.34 -2.80 8.31
CA ILE A 121 22.92 -4.04 7.76
C ILE A 121 23.83 -3.75 6.55
N LYS A 122 23.43 -2.84 5.64
CA LYS A 122 24.27 -2.42 4.51
C LYS A 122 25.53 -1.69 4.97
N LYS A 123 25.43 -0.77 5.94
CA LYS A 123 26.59 -0.07 6.52
C LYS A 123 27.55 -1.02 7.21
N THR A 124 27.04 -1.98 7.99
CA THR A 124 27.87 -2.99 8.66
C THR A 124 28.54 -3.92 7.65
N LYS A 125 27.85 -4.33 6.57
CA LYS A 125 28.46 -5.11 5.48
C LYS A 125 29.55 -4.33 4.73
N ASN A 126 29.31 -3.07 4.38
CA ASN A 126 30.32 -2.24 3.72
C ASN A 126 31.53 -1.99 4.63
N LYS A 127 31.32 -1.73 5.93
CA LYS A 127 32.41 -1.58 6.89
C LYS A 127 33.22 -2.88 7.05
N ARG A 128 32.58 -4.06 7.04
CA ARG A 128 33.25 -5.36 7.10
C ARG A 128 34.01 -5.70 5.81
N LEU A 129 33.47 -5.34 4.64
CA LEU A 129 34.18 -5.46 3.36
C LEU A 129 35.43 -4.58 3.33
N LEU A 130 35.31 -3.31 3.75
CA LEU A 130 36.43 -2.36 3.83
C LEU A 130 37.53 -2.82 4.79
N LEU A 131 37.16 -3.37 5.97
CA LEU A 131 38.11 -3.91 6.93
C LEU A 131 38.85 -5.16 6.43
N THR A 132 38.26 -5.92 5.50
CA THR A 132 38.89 -7.14 4.94
C THR A 132 39.84 -6.82 3.78
N GLU A 133 39.54 -5.75 3.03
CA GLU A 133 40.38 -5.26 1.93
C GLU A 133 41.71 -4.66 2.45
N GLU A 134 41.68 -3.85 3.51
CA GLU A 134 42.89 -3.22 4.06
C GLU A 134 43.88 -4.24 4.65
N ASP A 135 43.39 -5.27 5.35
CA ASP A 135 44.23 -6.33 5.94
C ASP A 135 44.90 -7.23 4.87
N THR A 136 44.25 -7.41 3.72
CA THR A 136 44.79 -8.21 2.61
C THR A 136 45.87 -7.44 1.84
N ILE A 137 45.67 -6.13 1.65
CA ILE A 137 46.63 -5.26 0.95
C ILE A 137 47.89 -5.01 1.80
N LEU A 138 47.77 -4.80 3.12
CA LEU A 138 48.94 -4.62 4.00
C LEU A 138 49.82 -5.89 4.08
N LYS A 139 49.21 -7.07 4.14
CA LYS A 139 49.95 -8.36 4.09
C LYS A 139 50.64 -8.57 2.75
N ARG A 140 50.00 -8.17 1.65
CA ARG A 140 50.56 -8.28 0.30
C ARG A 140 51.76 -7.34 0.12
N LYS A 141 51.67 -6.08 0.56
CA LYS A 141 52.76 -5.08 0.48
C LYS A 141 54.00 -5.50 1.27
N LYS A 142 53.84 -6.03 2.50
CA LYS A 142 54.98 -6.56 3.29
C LYS A 142 55.69 -7.73 2.61
N LYS A 143 54.98 -8.59 1.88
CA LYS A 143 55.56 -9.72 1.14
C LYS A 143 56.37 -9.28 -0.09
N PHE A 144 55.99 -8.17 -0.73
CA PHE A 144 56.73 -7.62 -1.87
C PHE A 144 58.02 -6.91 -1.43
N ILE A 145 57.99 -6.09 -0.38
CA ILE A 145 59.17 -5.42 0.17
C ILE A 145 60.23 -6.45 0.61
N ASN A 146 59.80 -7.56 1.24
CA ASN A 146 60.73 -8.60 1.71
C ASN A 146 61.32 -9.45 0.58
N LYS A 147 60.70 -9.46 -0.61
CA LYS A 147 61.21 -10.18 -1.79
C LYS A 147 62.25 -9.37 -2.56
N GLU A 148 62.10 -8.05 -2.57
CA GLU A 148 63.01 -7.12 -3.27
C GLU A 148 64.34 -6.90 -2.53
N ALA A 149 64.35 -7.06 -1.20
CA ALA A 149 65.58 -7.03 -0.40
C ALA A 149 66.47 -8.27 -0.59
N VAL A 150 65.92 -9.39 -1.07
CA VAL A 150 66.64 -10.67 -1.21
C VAL A 150 67.32 -10.80 -2.60
N SER A 151 66.84 -10.11 -3.64
CA SER A 151 67.40 -10.28 -5.00
C SER A 151 68.55 -9.34 -5.37
N LYS A 152 68.95 -8.41 -4.49
CA LYS A 152 70.07 -7.48 -4.76
C LYS A 152 71.44 -7.95 -4.26
N THR A 153 71.54 -9.13 -3.63
CA THR A 153 72.79 -9.60 -3.01
C THR A 153 73.56 -10.63 -3.83
N SER A 154 73.04 -11.15 -4.95
CA SER A 154 73.77 -12.12 -5.78
C SER A 154 73.73 -11.71 -7.25
N LEU A 155 74.77 -10.99 -7.69
CA LEU A 155 75.36 -11.05 -9.04
C LEU A 155 76.50 -10.01 -9.09
N ARG A 156 77.62 -10.35 -8.46
CA ARG A 156 78.91 -9.68 -8.68
C ARG A 156 79.93 -10.71 -9.16
N LYS A 157 80.22 -10.65 -10.47
CA LYS A 157 81.47 -11.03 -11.18
C LYS A 157 81.77 -12.56 -11.21
N GLU A 158 82.37 -13.18 -12.25
CA GLU A 158 83.28 -12.74 -13.32
C GLU A 158 83.38 -13.83 -14.43
N PRO A 159 84.35 -13.88 -15.40
CA PRO A 159 84.03 -13.78 -16.83
C PRO A 159 84.47 -14.98 -17.72
N LEU A 160 84.07 -14.88 -18.99
CA LEU A 160 84.72 -15.33 -20.25
C LEU A 160 85.70 -16.51 -20.21
N GLN A 161 85.34 -17.59 -20.92
CA GLN A 161 86.13 -18.13 -22.04
C GLN A 161 85.17 -18.63 -23.13
#